data_AF-A0A850BJY1-F1
#
_entry.id   AF-A0A850BJY1-F1
#
_cell.length_a   1.000
_cell.length_b   1.000
_cell.length_c   1.000
_cell.angle_alpha   90.00
_cell.angle_beta   90.00
_cell.angle_gamma   90.00
#
_symmetry.space_group_name_H-M   'P 1'
#
loop_
_entity.id
_entity.type
_entity.pdbx_description
1 polymer ?
#
loop_
_entity_poly.entity_id
_entity_poly.type
_entity_poly.pdbx_seq_one_letter_code
_entity_poly.pdbx_strand_id
1 'polypeptide(L)'
;MSRHTRFGELPRNVPKGALGLSRRALVALACSVVCTALPAALYAHERWVPNQLRWPINHAYFQSLTGAALQLTIAGTATLAGIIIAFFIVAPGAVERLTPVTEDQRRQESRRNIAARGLRYVLRLLLDGPITSQRMEKGIEISSFIFSKIPAFVLFLGAYQGWLVMPSYPLSGTLGTVLSVVSAALGVWVLIGKALRPLGAVLFAIYGYLIYAYGIAAVDAIPVLASAFFYFFHDPASRGVNGRQLLGIRVSMGLGFFLLGLVDKIYLADFIIGVADHYPQLIAGPQATFPGLSREGWAFAGAVGEMVFGLAILFGVFNRATTLALTALFVNFMLVFGWAEVVHVYPIAGFIILFFRGAAGSPLAGPVFRLSVAILNRMKDWSFGAARFLSVTLIAFGASFFVMFVPTWFFMEQLPALDGQAVPAGYTPPSPPPPARAFIGVQPARHGGIVACIEDIEIELVVTPEGAIQVFAFERDGRAIDIQEVSGQILVGPEGQEMAVPLHPRNAGLFGDGPPLDQDTDYCVDLTLRGNALRMRMPIRKEGTRAMMWSSHALTVLARQLKD
;
A
#
# COMPACT_ATOMS: atom_id res chain seq x y z
N MET A 1 18.96 45.35 -24.50
CA MET A 1 17.87 44.59 -25.15
C MET A 1 18.00 43.12 -24.77
N SER A 2 17.30 42.70 -23.71
CA SER A 2 17.36 41.34 -23.13
C SER A 2 16.39 40.40 -23.85
N ARG A 3 16.92 39.38 -24.53
CA ARG A 3 16.10 38.28 -25.07
C ARG A 3 15.62 37.39 -23.93
N HIS A 4 14.33 37.46 -23.63
CA HIS A 4 13.62 36.45 -22.85
C HIS A 4 13.74 35.09 -23.53
N THR A 5 14.53 34.19 -22.94
CA THR A 5 14.50 32.77 -23.28
C THR A 5 13.16 32.20 -22.84
N ARG A 6 12.30 31.89 -23.82
CA ARG A 6 11.05 31.16 -23.58
C ARG A 6 11.38 29.76 -23.03
N PHE A 7 10.81 29.44 -21.88
CA PHE A 7 10.69 28.07 -21.40
C PHE A 7 9.96 27.24 -22.48
N GLY A 8 10.64 26.31 -23.14
CA GLY A 8 9.99 25.36 -24.05
C GLY A 8 10.82 24.77 -25.20
N GLU A 9 11.97 25.33 -25.56
CA GLU A 9 12.77 24.79 -26.67
C GLU A 9 14.00 24.03 -26.16
N LEU A 10 13.94 22.69 -26.29
CA LEU A 10 15.09 21.81 -26.07
C LEU A 10 16.08 21.97 -27.24
N PRO A 11 17.40 22.00 -26.97
CA PRO A 11 18.39 22.03 -28.04
C PRO A 11 18.39 20.72 -28.82
N ARG A 12 18.10 20.81 -30.13
CA ARG A 12 18.40 19.77 -31.10
C ARG A 12 19.91 19.73 -31.30
N ASN A 13 20.59 18.76 -30.70
CA ASN A 13 21.79 18.06 -31.20
C ASN A 13 22.47 17.32 -30.03
N VAL A 14 22.32 16.00 -29.98
CA VAL A 14 23.14 15.12 -29.14
C VAL A 14 24.02 14.27 -30.07
N PRO A 15 25.35 14.29 -29.92
CA PRO A 15 26.23 13.46 -30.71
C PRO A 15 25.98 11.97 -30.41
N LYS A 16 25.85 11.18 -31.48
CA LYS A 16 25.77 9.72 -31.41
C LYS A 16 27.15 9.17 -31.04
N GLY A 17 27.33 8.82 -29.77
CA GLY A 17 28.48 8.03 -29.33
C GLY A 17 28.88 8.31 -27.90
N ALA A 18 28.32 7.57 -26.94
CA ALA A 18 29.02 7.18 -25.72
C ALA A 18 28.18 6.22 -24.86
N LEU A 19 28.79 5.06 -24.59
CA LEU A 19 28.56 4.15 -23.45
C LEU A 19 27.32 3.24 -23.53
N GLY A 20 27.49 2.17 -24.29
CA GLY A 20 26.70 0.94 -24.14
C GLY A 20 26.97 0.30 -22.78
N LEU A 21 25.96 0.27 -21.92
CA LEU A 21 25.87 -0.77 -20.90
C LEU A 21 25.75 -2.09 -21.65
N SER A 22 26.68 -3.00 -21.41
CA SER A 22 26.68 -4.29 -22.10
C SER A 22 25.35 -5.00 -21.84
N ARG A 23 24.85 -5.74 -22.83
CA ARG A 23 23.64 -6.57 -22.73
C ARG A 23 23.67 -7.46 -21.46
N ARG A 24 24.86 -7.80 -20.98
CA ARG A 24 25.13 -8.54 -19.74
C ARG A 24 24.74 -7.78 -18.47
N ALA A 25 24.89 -6.45 -18.41
CA ALA A 25 24.48 -5.65 -17.24
C ALA A 25 22.96 -5.51 -17.14
N LEU A 26 22.25 -5.40 -18.28
CA LEU A 26 20.80 -5.44 -18.35
C LEU A 26 20.24 -6.82 -17.97
N VAL A 27 20.88 -7.89 -18.44
CA VAL A 27 20.55 -9.27 -18.04
C VAL A 27 20.86 -9.49 -16.56
N ALA A 28 21.96 -8.98 -16.02
CA ALA A 28 22.29 -9.09 -14.61
C ALA A 28 21.29 -8.35 -13.71
N LEU A 29 20.80 -7.17 -14.12
CA LEU A 29 19.76 -6.45 -13.39
C LEU A 29 18.41 -7.21 -13.44
N ALA A 30 18.03 -7.72 -14.62
CA ALA A 30 16.84 -8.54 -14.78
C ALA A 30 16.94 -9.86 -13.97
N CYS A 31 18.09 -10.53 -14.00
CA CYS A 31 18.38 -11.71 -13.19
C CYS A 31 18.43 -11.37 -11.71
N SER A 32 18.91 -10.20 -11.28
CA SER A 32 18.87 -9.79 -9.87
C SER A 32 17.44 -9.58 -9.39
N VAL A 33 16.56 -9.01 -10.23
CA VAL A 33 15.12 -8.88 -9.93
C VAL A 33 14.47 -10.26 -9.90
N VAL A 34 14.80 -11.16 -10.84
CA VAL A 34 14.27 -12.53 -10.89
C VAL A 34 14.79 -13.40 -9.73
N CYS A 35 16.06 -13.30 -9.35
CA CYS A 35 16.69 -14.11 -8.29
C CYS A 35 16.33 -13.60 -6.88
N THR A 36 15.94 -12.33 -6.72
CA THR A 36 15.30 -11.84 -5.49
C THR A 36 13.81 -12.18 -5.47
N ALA A 37 13.17 -12.22 -6.63
CA ALA A 37 11.76 -12.62 -6.78
C ALA A 37 11.52 -14.13 -6.60
N LEU A 38 12.47 -15.00 -6.96
CA LEU A 38 12.26 -16.46 -6.99
C LEU A 38 12.09 -17.10 -5.60
N PRO A 39 12.94 -16.79 -4.59
CA PRO A 39 12.74 -17.30 -3.24
C PRO A 39 11.46 -16.74 -2.60
N ALA A 40 11.11 -15.49 -2.91
CA ALA A 40 9.86 -14.87 -2.48
C ALA A 40 8.63 -15.50 -3.18
N ALA A 41 8.75 -15.93 -4.44
CA ALA A 41 7.70 -16.59 -5.21
C ALA A 41 7.41 -18.02 -4.71
N LEU A 42 8.41 -18.69 -4.12
CA LEU A 42 8.23 -19.99 -3.48
C LEU A 42 7.57 -19.91 -2.10
N TYR A 43 7.56 -18.73 -1.47
CA TYR A 43 6.97 -18.51 -0.13
C TYR A 43 5.54 -17.93 -0.14
N ALA A 44 5.00 -17.53 -1.29
CA ALA A 44 3.76 -16.76 -1.37
C ALA A 44 2.48 -17.57 -1.66
N HIS A 45 2.45 -18.85 -1.27
CA HIS A 45 1.38 -19.75 -1.66
C HIS A 45 0.17 -19.83 -0.71
N GLU A 46 0.04 -19.03 0.34
CA GLU A 46 -1.13 -19.15 1.24
C GLU A 46 -2.09 -17.95 1.16
N ARG A 47 -2.90 -17.98 0.08
CA ARG A 47 -4.31 -17.52 0.04
C ARG A 47 -4.66 -16.23 0.81
N TRP A 48 -4.20 -15.12 0.22
CA TRP A 48 -4.85 -13.79 0.11
C TRP A 48 -5.07 -13.02 1.42
N VAL A 49 -4.33 -11.91 1.61
CA VAL A 49 -4.32 -11.02 2.80
C VAL A 49 -5.64 -11.10 3.57
N PRO A 50 -5.69 -11.85 4.70
CA PRO A 50 -6.93 -12.03 5.40
C PRO A 50 -7.46 -10.68 5.87
N ASN A 51 -8.67 -10.36 5.45
CA ASN A 51 -9.35 -9.09 5.65
C ASN A 51 -10.62 -9.26 6.50
N GLN A 52 -10.83 -10.46 7.05
CA GLN A 52 -11.91 -10.69 7.99
C GLN A 52 -11.56 -10.01 9.31
N LEU A 53 -12.54 -9.30 9.86
CA LEU A 53 -12.39 -8.68 11.17
C LEU A 53 -12.14 -9.76 12.23
N ARG A 54 -11.02 -9.66 12.95
CA ARG A 54 -10.78 -10.50 14.14
C ARG A 54 -11.50 -9.91 15.35
N TRP A 55 -11.55 -8.58 15.41
CA TRP A 55 -12.27 -7.85 16.45
C TRP A 55 -13.35 -6.96 15.86
N PRO A 56 -14.48 -6.77 16.57
CA PRO A 56 -15.50 -5.82 16.16
C PRO A 56 -14.90 -4.45 15.83
N ILE A 57 -15.38 -3.83 14.76
CA ILE A 57 -15.01 -2.48 14.37
C ILE A 57 -15.95 -1.46 15.03
N ASN A 58 -15.40 -0.32 15.42
CA ASN A 58 -16.21 0.83 15.82
C ASN A 58 -16.72 1.57 14.58
N HIS A 59 -17.82 1.12 13.98
CA HIS A 59 -18.39 1.75 12.78
C HIS A 59 -18.73 3.23 12.99
N ALA A 60 -19.14 3.63 14.20
CA ALA A 60 -19.41 5.04 14.50
C ALA A 60 -18.19 5.94 14.29
N TYR A 61 -16.97 5.42 14.40
CA TYR A 61 -15.75 6.16 14.09
C TYR A 61 -15.67 6.56 12.61
N PHE A 62 -16.16 5.71 11.70
CA PHE A 62 -16.15 5.94 10.25
C PHE A 62 -17.44 6.57 9.73
N GLN A 63 -18.47 6.66 10.56
CA GLN A 63 -19.77 7.21 10.21
C GLN A 63 -20.10 8.52 10.95
N SER A 64 -19.11 9.13 11.61
CA SER A 64 -19.24 10.43 12.23
C SER A 64 -17.93 11.20 12.12
N LEU A 65 -18.00 12.40 11.55
CA LEU A 65 -16.88 13.32 11.44
C LEU A 65 -16.73 14.12 12.75
N THR A 66 -16.45 13.41 13.83
CA THR A 66 -16.23 13.97 15.18
C THR A 66 -14.90 13.50 15.76
N GLY A 67 -14.49 14.07 16.91
CA GLY A 67 -13.29 13.65 17.64
C GLY A 67 -12.03 13.59 16.76
N ALA A 68 -11.33 12.45 16.81
CA ALA A 68 -10.08 12.24 16.07
C ALA A 68 -10.29 12.23 14.54
N ALA A 69 -11.42 11.72 14.02
CA ALA A 69 -11.69 11.71 12.59
C ALA A 69 -11.85 13.14 12.03
N LEU A 70 -12.53 14.02 12.76
CA LEU A 70 -12.60 15.44 12.41
C LEU A 70 -11.22 16.10 12.43
N GLN A 71 -10.44 15.87 13.49
CA GLN A 71 -9.09 16.42 13.63
C GLN A 71 -8.18 15.99 12.49
N LEU A 72 -8.18 14.70 12.13
CA LEU A 72 -7.39 14.15 11.02
C LEU A 72 -7.84 14.72 9.67
N THR A 73 -9.14 14.89 9.46
CA THR A 73 -9.67 15.49 8.21
C THR A 73 -9.29 16.96 8.09
N ILE A 74 -9.39 17.74 9.18
CA ILE A 74 -8.93 19.14 9.21
C ILE A 74 -7.42 19.19 8.98
N ALA A 75 -6.64 18.35 9.66
CA ALA A 75 -5.19 18.31 9.51
C ALA A 75 -4.77 17.94 8.09
N GLY A 76 -5.43 16.96 7.48
CA GLY A 76 -5.23 16.58 6.08
C GLY A 76 -5.56 17.71 5.12
N THR A 77 -6.70 18.37 5.33
CA THR A 77 -7.13 19.54 4.52
C THR A 77 -6.13 20.69 4.61
N ALA A 78 -5.68 21.01 5.82
CA ALA A 78 -4.66 22.03 6.07
C ALA A 78 -3.30 21.63 5.47
N THR A 79 -2.94 20.35 5.53
CA THR A 79 -1.70 19.81 4.93
C THR A 79 -1.73 19.99 3.41
N LEU A 80 -2.82 19.62 2.75
CA LEU A 80 -2.98 19.81 1.32
C LEU A 80 -2.91 21.30 0.93
N ALA A 81 -3.58 22.17 1.69
CA ALA A 81 -3.50 23.62 1.48
C ALA A 81 -2.05 24.12 1.63
N GLY A 82 -1.35 23.66 2.67
CA GLY A 82 0.06 23.97 2.91
C GLY A 82 0.97 23.51 1.78
N ILE A 83 0.75 22.31 1.23
CA ILE A 83 1.46 21.78 0.06
C ILE A 83 1.25 22.69 -1.15
N ILE A 84 0.01 23.10 -1.43
CA ILE A 84 -0.33 24.00 -2.55
C ILE A 84 0.34 25.37 -2.36
N ILE A 85 0.23 25.95 -1.16
CA ILE A 85 0.85 27.25 -0.84
C ILE A 85 2.38 27.17 -1.00
N ALA A 86 3.01 26.15 -0.42
CA ALA A 86 4.45 25.93 -0.54
C ALA A 86 4.88 25.81 -2.00
N PHE A 87 4.09 25.13 -2.83
CA PHE A 87 4.40 24.97 -4.24
C PHE A 87 4.20 26.24 -5.07
N PHE A 88 3.21 27.08 -4.80
CA PHE A 88 2.97 28.30 -5.59
C PHE A 88 3.75 29.53 -5.09
N ILE A 89 4.13 29.54 -3.81
CA ILE A 89 4.84 30.66 -3.19
C ILE A 89 6.34 30.38 -3.05
N VAL A 90 6.70 29.22 -2.51
CA VAL A 90 8.09 28.92 -2.10
C VAL A 90 8.87 28.24 -3.23
N ALA A 91 8.31 27.21 -3.86
CA ALA A 91 9.05 26.37 -4.80
C ALA A 91 9.62 27.13 -6.03
N PRO A 92 8.90 28.05 -6.71
CA PRO A 92 9.43 28.77 -7.86
C PRO A 92 10.66 29.59 -7.52
N GLY A 93 10.60 30.35 -6.41
CA GLY A 93 11.72 31.16 -5.94
C GLY A 93 12.91 30.31 -5.49
N ALA A 94 12.64 29.17 -4.83
CA ALA A 94 13.69 28.22 -4.46
C ALA A 94 14.35 27.60 -5.70
N VAL A 95 13.58 27.16 -6.69
CA VAL A 95 14.08 26.58 -7.94
C VAL A 95 14.88 27.61 -8.74
N GLU A 96 14.43 28.87 -8.82
CA GLU A 96 15.16 29.96 -9.47
C GLU A 96 16.54 30.18 -8.81
N ARG A 97 16.60 30.21 -7.47
CA ARG A 97 17.86 30.34 -6.71
C ARG A 97 18.77 29.13 -6.79
N LEU A 98 18.20 27.93 -6.95
CA LEU A 98 18.93 26.67 -7.04
C LEU A 98 19.44 26.40 -8.46
N THR A 99 18.83 26.99 -9.47
CA THR A 99 19.17 26.76 -10.87
C THR A 99 20.19 27.80 -11.36
N PRO A 100 21.43 27.41 -11.69
CA PRO A 100 22.43 28.35 -12.19
C PRO A 100 22.09 28.73 -13.64
N VAL A 101 21.52 29.92 -13.84
CA VAL A 101 21.10 30.42 -15.15
C VAL A 101 22.24 31.17 -15.84
N THR A 102 23.03 31.93 -15.09
CA THR A 102 24.14 32.74 -15.63
C THR A 102 25.48 31.99 -15.62
N GLU A 103 26.44 32.40 -16.45
CA GLU A 103 27.79 31.83 -16.44
C GLU A 103 28.48 32.00 -15.08
N ASP A 104 28.34 33.16 -14.45
CA ASP A 104 28.92 33.41 -13.13
C ASP A 104 28.32 32.49 -12.06
N GLN A 105 27.01 32.25 -12.09
CA GLN A 105 26.38 31.27 -11.21
C GLN A 105 26.88 29.85 -11.47
N ARG A 106 27.13 29.47 -12.73
CA ARG A 106 27.71 28.16 -13.08
C ARG A 106 29.16 28.04 -12.58
N ARG A 107 29.96 29.10 -12.68
CA ARG A 107 31.33 29.16 -12.14
C ARG A 107 31.33 29.11 -10.61
N GLN A 108 30.41 29.81 -9.97
CA GLN A 108 30.25 29.74 -8.52
C GLN A 108 29.80 28.35 -8.07
N GLU A 109 28.88 27.73 -8.80
CA GLU A 109 28.44 26.36 -8.53
C GLU A 109 29.58 25.35 -8.71
N SER A 110 30.43 25.50 -9.74
CA SER A 110 31.58 24.60 -9.95
C SER A 110 32.67 24.74 -8.88
N ARG A 111 32.77 25.92 -8.24
CA ARG A 111 33.65 26.17 -7.09
C ARG A 111 33.14 25.60 -5.78
N ARG A 112 31.86 25.20 -5.69
CA ARG A 112 31.30 24.58 -4.48
C ARG A 112 31.82 23.16 -4.29
N ASN A 113 31.95 22.74 -3.04
CA ASN A 113 32.30 21.37 -2.71
C ASN A 113 31.24 20.38 -3.25
N ILE A 114 31.63 19.11 -3.38
CA ILE A 114 30.79 18.06 -3.96
C ILE A 114 29.49 17.88 -3.16
N ALA A 115 29.55 17.96 -1.83
CA ALA A 115 28.40 17.83 -0.95
C ALA A 115 27.34 18.92 -1.17
N ALA A 116 27.74 20.20 -1.23
CA ALA A 116 26.81 21.31 -1.47
C ALA A 116 26.20 21.24 -2.87
N ARG A 117 26.98 20.87 -3.89
CA ARG A 117 26.46 20.61 -5.24
C ARG A 117 25.44 19.47 -5.25
N GLY A 118 25.74 18.39 -4.54
CA GLY A 118 24.84 17.24 -4.36
C GLY A 118 23.52 17.63 -3.71
N LEU A 119 23.58 18.33 -2.57
CA LEU A 119 22.39 18.80 -1.85
C LEU A 119 21.55 19.75 -2.72
N ARG A 120 22.17 20.74 -3.39
CA ARG A 120 21.44 21.64 -4.29
C ARG A 120 20.80 20.91 -5.46
N TYR A 121 21.48 19.89 -6.00
CA TYR A 121 20.93 19.04 -7.04
C TYR A 121 19.71 18.26 -6.54
N VAL A 122 19.80 17.64 -5.35
CA VAL A 122 18.70 16.90 -4.73
C VAL A 122 17.52 17.82 -4.41
N LEU A 123 17.76 18.99 -3.83
CA LEU A 123 16.69 19.97 -3.55
C LEU A 123 16.02 20.43 -4.85
N ARG A 124 16.80 20.74 -5.89
CA ARG A 124 16.24 21.08 -7.20
C ARG A 124 15.44 19.92 -7.80
N LEU A 125 15.89 18.68 -7.61
CA LEU A 125 15.18 17.48 -8.05
C LEU A 125 13.83 17.36 -7.36
N LEU A 126 13.79 17.44 -6.03
CA LEU A 126 12.57 17.29 -5.22
C LEU A 126 11.57 18.44 -5.43
N LEU A 127 12.05 19.64 -5.75
CA LEU A 127 11.22 20.81 -6.07
C LEU A 127 10.76 20.85 -7.55
N ASP A 128 10.86 19.73 -8.28
CA ASP A 128 10.53 19.62 -9.71
C ASP A 128 11.28 20.61 -10.63
N GLY A 129 12.45 21.07 -10.20
CA GLY A 129 13.30 21.94 -10.99
C GLY A 129 13.87 21.25 -12.24
N PRO A 130 14.28 22.03 -13.25
CA PRO A 130 14.82 21.48 -14.49
C PRO A 130 16.14 20.76 -14.23
N ILE A 131 16.21 19.50 -14.67
CA ILE A 131 17.41 18.67 -14.57
C ILE A 131 17.69 18.07 -15.94
N THR A 132 18.68 18.62 -16.62
CA THR A 132 19.23 18.10 -17.86
C THR A 132 20.47 17.27 -17.51
N SER A 133 20.30 15.96 -17.42
CA SER A 133 21.42 15.04 -17.22
C SER A 133 21.18 13.76 -18.00
N GLN A 134 22.25 13.18 -18.55
CA GLN A 134 22.18 11.90 -19.26
C GLN A 134 21.60 10.77 -18.39
N ARG A 135 21.77 10.84 -17.06
CA ARG A 135 21.17 9.90 -16.11
C ARG A 135 19.65 10.01 -16.06
N MET A 136 19.11 11.23 -16.12
CA MET A 136 17.67 11.47 -16.19
C MET A 136 17.09 10.91 -17.49
N GLU A 137 17.75 11.13 -18.63
CA GLU A 137 17.32 10.58 -19.92
C GLU A 137 17.33 9.06 -19.96
N LYS A 138 18.40 8.42 -19.42
CA LYS A 138 18.45 6.97 -19.28
C LYS A 138 17.37 6.44 -18.33
N GLY A 139 17.14 7.12 -17.19
CA GLY A 139 16.09 6.77 -16.24
C GLY A 139 14.71 6.82 -16.89
N ILE A 140 14.46 7.84 -17.71
CA ILE A 140 13.25 7.98 -18.52
C ILE A 140 13.05 6.77 -19.46
N GLU A 141 14.09 6.36 -20.18
CA GLU A 141 14.02 5.22 -21.11
C GLU A 141 13.73 3.91 -20.36
N ILE A 142 14.51 3.65 -19.30
CA ILE A 142 14.37 2.44 -18.47
C ILE A 142 12.99 2.38 -17.81
N SER A 143 12.52 3.48 -17.21
CA SER A 143 11.21 3.51 -16.56
C SER A 143 10.07 3.25 -17.54
N SER A 144 10.18 3.81 -18.76
CA SER A 144 9.18 3.61 -19.81
C SER A 144 9.16 2.15 -20.29
N PHE A 145 10.33 1.54 -20.45
CA PHE A 145 10.47 0.13 -20.79
C PHE A 145 9.86 -0.76 -19.71
N ILE A 146 10.24 -0.58 -18.44
CA ILE A 146 9.73 -1.37 -17.31
C ILE A 146 8.20 -1.24 -17.22
N PHE A 147 7.69 0.00 -17.23
CA PHE A 147 6.25 0.25 -17.17
C PHE A 147 5.49 -0.46 -18.30
N SER A 148 6.05 -0.49 -19.50
CA SER A 148 5.46 -1.17 -20.66
C SER A 148 5.46 -2.70 -20.60
N LYS A 149 6.07 -3.31 -19.57
CA LYS A 149 6.18 -4.78 -19.42
C LYS A 149 5.52 -5.31 -18.16
N ILE A 150 5.21 -4.47 -17.18
CA ILE A 150 4.48 -4.86 -15.98
C ILE A 150 3.15 -5.55 -16.26
N PRO A 151 2.31 -5.08 -17.20
CA PRO A 151 1.07 -5.79 -17.51
C PRO A 151 1.30 -7.24 -17.94
N ALA A 152 2.36 -7.52 -18.71
CA ALA A 152 2.69 -8.90 -19.06
C ALA A 152 3.02 -9.73 -17.83
N PHE A 153 3.90 -9.19 -16.97
CA PHE A 153 4.31 -9.87 -15.74
C PHE A 153 3.10 -10.22 -14.86
N VAL A 154 2.22 -9.25 -14.59
CA VAL A 154 1.03 -9.46 -13.77
C VAL A 154 0.06 -10.44 -14.43
N LEU A 155 -0.21 -10.31 -15.73
CA LEU A 155 -1.13 -11.21 -16.43
C LEU A 155 -0.62 -12.66 -16.47
N PHE A 156 0.69 -12.89 -16.64
CA PHE A 156 1.26 -14.23 -16.58
C PHE A 156 1.19 -14.81 -15.18
N LEU A 157 1.56 -14.02 -14.17
CA LEU A 157 1.49 -14.48 -12.78
C LEU A 157 0.04 -14.78 -12.39
N GLY A 158 -0.90 -13.95 -12.82
CA GLY A 158 -2.32 -14.16 -12.58
C GLY A 158 -2.88 -15.38 -13.26
N ALA A 159 -2.55 -15.59 -14.54
CA ALA A 159 -2.91 -16.80 -15.25
C ALA A 159 -2.38 -18.07 -14.56
N TYR A 160 -1.16 -18.00 -13.99
CA TYR A 160 -0.55 -19.11 -13.26
C TYR A 160 -1.18 -19.35 -11.89
N GLN A 161 -1.49 -18.28 -11.15
CA GLN A 161 -1.99 -18.34 -9.77
C GLN A 161 -3.53 -18.34 -9.68
N GLY A 162 -4.24 -18.25 -10.80
CA GLY A 162 -5.71 -18.30 -10.86
C GLY A 162 -6.40 -16.99 -10.46
N TRP A 163 -5.88 -15.84 -10.89
CA TRP A 163 -6.52 -14.53 -10.72
C TRP A 163 -6.30 -13.62 -11.94
N LEU A 164 -7.14 -12.59 -12.09
CA LEU A 164 -7.12 -11.76 -13.30
C LEU A 164 -6.03 -10.67 -13.27
N VAL A 165 -6.04 -9.81 -12.25
CA VAL A 165 -5.06 -8.72 -12.07
C VAL A 165 -4.38 -8.72 -10.70
N MET A 166 -5.03 -9.31 -9.70
CA MET A 166 -4.48 -9.57 -8.39
C MET A 166 -5.30 -10.65 -7.67
N PRO A 167 -4.73 -11.29 -6.64
CA PRO A 167 -5.42 -12.03 -5.59
C PRO A 167 -6.92 -11.83 -5.41
N SER A 168 -7.35 -10.60 -5.19
CA SER A 168 -8.72 -10.22 -4.85
C SER A 168 -9.74 -10.48 -5.97
N TYR A 169 -9.27 -10.82 -7.18
CA TYR A 169 -10.12 -11.15 -8.33
C TYR A 169 -9.84 -12.58 -8.82
N PRO A 170 -10.23 -13.59 -8.03
CA PRO A 170 -9.95 -14.98 -8.34
C PRO A 170 -10.70 -15.45 -9.58
N LEU A 171 -10.03 -16.26 -10.39
CA LEU A 171 -10.60 -16.92 -11.55
C LEU A 171 -11.01 -18.34 -11.15
N SER A 172 -12.32 -18.60 -11.12
CA SER A 172 -12.86 -19.91 -10.79
C SER A 172 -13.88 -20.40 -11.82
N GLY A 173 -14.07 -21.72 -11.89
CA GLY A 173 -14.97 -22.38 -12.84
C GLY A 173 -14.53 -22.26 -14.30
N THR A 174 -15.43 -22.62 -15.22
CA THR A 174 -15.15 -22.65 -16.68
C THR A 174 -14.77 -21.28 -17.23
N LEU A 175 -15.47 -20.22 -16.81
CA LEU A 175 -15.15 -18.85 -17.21
C LEU A 175 -13.77 -18.44 -16.70
N GLY A 176 -13.41 -18.82 -15.47
CA GLY A 176 -12.09 -18.59 -14.90
C GLY A 176 -10.97 -19.19 -15.76
N THR A 177 -11.11 -20.45 -16.17
CA THR A 177 -10.14 -21.10 -17.07
C THR A 177 -9.96 -20.35 -18.39
N VAL A 178 -11.07 -19.92 -19.01
CA VAL A 178 -11.02 -19.13 -20.26
C VAL A 178 -10.30 -17.80 -20.02
N LEU A 179 -10.62 -17.09 -18.94
CA LEU A 179 -9.97 -15.82 -18.59
C LEU A 179 -8.48 -15.98 -18.27
N SER A 180 -8.06 -17.10 -17.67
CA SER A 180 -6.63 -17.39 -17.44
C SER A 180 -5.87 -17.57 -18.76
N VAL A 181 -6.45 -18.31 -19.73
CA VAL A 181 -5.86 -18.47 -21.06
C VAL A 181 -5.80 -17.14 -21.80
N VAL A 182 -6.87 -16.34 -21.74
CA VAL A 182 -6.91 -15.00 -22.32
C VAL A 182 -5.85 -14.10 -21.68
N SER A 183 -5.70 -14.14 -20.35
CA SER A 183 -4.69 -13.36 -19.62
C SER A 183 -3.27 -13.71 -20.06
N ALA A 184 -2.95 -15.01 -20.18
CA ALA A 184 -1.65 -15.44 -20.71
C ALA A 184 -1.42 -14.95 -22.16
N ALA A 185 -2.43 -15.06 -23.02
CA ALA A 185 -2.35 -14.57 -24.40
C ALA A 185 -2.15 -13.04 -24.48
N LEU A 186 -2.84 -12.28 -23.62
CA LEU A 186 -2.63 -10.84 -23.48
C LEU A 186 -1.24 -10.51 -22.96
N GLY A 187 -0.70 -11.30 -22.03
CA GLY A 187 0.68 -11.18 -21.57
C GLY A 187 1.69 -11.33 -22.72
N VAL A 188 1.48 -12.32 -23.59
CA VAL A 188 2.28 -12.50 -24.81
C VAL A 188 2.14 -11.28 -25.73
N TRP A 189 0.92 -10.76 -25.93
CA TRP A 189 0.68 -9.59 -26.77
C TRP A 189 1.41 -8.34 -26.25
N VAL A 190 1.39 -8.09 -24.93
CA VAL A 190 2.17 -7.02 -24.28
C VAL A 190 3.67 -7.18 -24.54
N LEU A 191 4.20 -8.41 -24.48
CA LEU A 191 5.61 -8.67 -24.75
C LEU A 191 5.97 -8.40 -26.21
N ILE A 192 5.14 -8.84 -27.16
CA ILE A 192 5.29 -8.61 -28.61
C ILE A 192 5.31 -7.10 -28.92
N GLY A 193 4.51 -6.29 -28.21
CA GLY A 193 4.51 -4.84 -28.36
C GLY A 193 3.95 -4.33 -29.69
N LYS A 194 3.09 -5.11 -30.35
CA LYS A 194 2.35 -4.72 -31.57
C LYS A 194 0.93 -4.28 -31.24
N ALA A 195 0.31 -3.50 -32.13
CA ALA A 195 -1.09 -3.07 -31.98
C ALA A 195 -1.43 -2.52 -30.57
N LEU A 196 -0.58 -1.62 -30.07
CA LEU A 196 -0.65 -1.13 -28.70
C LEU A 196 -1.98 -0.43 -28.39
N ARG A 197 -2.58 0.32 -29.34
CA ARG A 197 -3.87 0.98 -29.08
C ARG A 197 -5.01 -0.01 -28.78
N PRO A 198 -5.25 -1.05 -29.61
CA PRO A 198 -6.16 -2.14 -29.26
C PRO A 198 -5.84 -2.81 -27.92
N LEU A 199 -4.57 -3.06 -27.61
CA LEU A 199 -4.17 -3.61 -26.31
C LEU A 199 -4.64 -2.72 -25.16
N GLY A 200 -4.48 -1.40 -25.28
CA GLY A 200 -5.01 -0.43 -24.31
C GLY A 200 -6.53 -0.50 -24.15
N ALA A 201 -7.27 -0.65 -25.25
CA ALA A 201 -8.73 -0.83 -25.23
C ALA A 201 -9.14 -2.13 -24.53
N VAL A 202 -8.40 -3.22 -24.72
CA VAL A 202 -8.65 -4.48 -24.00
C VAL A 202 -8.40 -4.33 -22.51
N LEU A 203 -7.34 -3.61 -22.09
CA LEU A 203 -7.12 -3.33 -20.66
C LEU A 203 -8.24 -2.47 -20.04
N PHE A 204 -8.82 -1.52 -20.79
CA PHE A 204 -10.05 -0.84 -20.35
C PHE A 204 -11.22 -1.81 -20.19
N ALA A 205 -11.38 -2.75 -21.12
CA ALA A 205 -12.43 -3.77 -21.03
C ALA A 205 -12.22 -4.71 -19.83
N ILE A 206 -10.98 -5.07 -19.50
CA ILE A 206 -10.66 -5.83 -18.27
C ILE A 206 -11.10 -5.04 -17.04
N TYR A 207 -10.75 -3.76 -16.95
CA TYR A 207 -11.19 -2.94 -15.82
C TYR A 207 -12.72 -2.77 -15.77
N GLY A 208 -13.37 -2.60 -16.91
CA GLY A 208 -14.84 -2.58 -17.00
C GLY A 208 -15.48 -3.90 -16.54
N TYR A 209 -14.86 -5.04 -16.88
CA TYR A 209 -15.27 -6.34 -16.37
C TYR A 209 -15.09 -6.43 -14.85
N LEU A 210 -13.99 -5.91 -14.30
CA LEU A 210 -13.78 -5.89 -12.85
C LEU A 210 -14.86 -5.07 -12.13
N ILE A 211 -15.23 -3.91 -12.65
CA ILE A 211 -16.38 -3.13 -12.11
C ILE A 211 -17.66 -3.95 -12.18
N TYR A 212 -17.94 -4.58 -13.32
CA TYR A 212 -19.16 -5.37 -13.49
C TYR A 212 -19.22 -6.57 -12.54
N ALA A 213 -18.11 -7.30 -12.38
CA ALA A 213 -18.07 -8.55 -11.61
C ALA A 213 -17.87 -8.34 -10.10
N TYR A 214 -17.16 -7.28 -9.69
CA TYR A 214 -16.74 -7.04 -8.31
C TYR A 214 -17.25 -5.70 -7.74
N GLY A 215 -17.95 -4.91 -8.53
CA GLY A 215 -18.55 -3.65 -8.10
C GLY A 215 -17.50 -2.65 -7.61
N ILE A 216 -17.74 -2.11 -6.43
CA ILE A 216 -16.93 -1.06 -5.82
C ILE A 216 -15.52 -1.54 -5.40
N ALA A 217 -15.34 -2.84 -5.15
CA ALA A 217 -14.03 -3.43 -4.86
C ALA A 217 -13.06 -3.37 -6.05
N ALA A 218 -13.54 -3.02 -7.26
CA ALA A 218 -12.68 -2.78 -8.42
C ALA A 218 -11.83 -1.51 -8.29
N VAL A 219 -12.08 -0.64 -7.30
CA VAL A 219 -11.28 0.58 -7.03
C VAL A 219 -9.80 0.25 -6.85
N ASP A 220 -9.47 -0.89 -6.23
CA ASP A 220 -8.08 -1.33 -6.02
C ASP A 220 -7.37 -1.67 -7.33
N ALA A 221 -8.12 -1.97 -8.40
CA ALA A 221 -7.59 -2.24 -9.72
C ALA A 221 -7.41 -0.99 -10.59
N ILE A 222 -7.75 0.22 -10.10
CA ILE A 222 -7.56 1.47 -10.85
C ILE A 222 -6.13 1.64 -11.42
N PRO A 223 -5.04 1.21 -10.75
CA PRO A 223 -3.70 1.26 -11.33
C PRO A 223 -3.57 0.55 -12.69
N VAL A 224 -4.42 -0.45 -13.01
CA VAL A 224 -4.49 -1.09 -14.33
C VAL A 224 -4.85 -0.08 -15.42
N LEU A 225 -5.68 0.92 -15.12
CA LEU A 225 -6.03 2.00 -16.04
C LEU A 225 -4.80 2.84 -16.44
N ALA A 226 -3.79 2.96 -15.58
CA ALA A 226 -2.56 3.67 -15.94
C ALA A 226 -1.86 2.96 -17.12
N SER A 227 -1.84 1.63 -17.13
CA SER A 227 -1.36 0.84 -18.26
C SER A 227 -2.29 0.90 -19.47
N ALA A 228 -3.62 0.89 -19.25
CA ALA A 228 -4.59 1.05 -20.33
C ALA A 228 -4.38 2.36 -21.09
N PHE A 229 -4.30 3.49 -20.37
CA PHE A 229 -4.00 4.79 -20.98
C PHE A 229 -2.64 4.84 -21.65
N PHE A 230 -1.62 4.23 -21.05
CA PHE A 230 -0.29 4.18 -21.63
C PHE A 230 -0.29 3.52 -23.02
N TYR A 231 -0.99 2.40 -23.22
CA TYR A 231 -1.05 1.79 -24.54
C TYR A 231 -2.07 2.46 -25.47
N PHE A 232 -3.23 2.87 -24.95
CA PHE A 232 -4.30 3.47 -25.74
C PHE A 232 -3.87 4.79 -26.40
N PHE A 233 -3.13 5.62 -25.66
CA PHE A 233 -2.59 6.87 -26.18
C PHE A 233 -1.21 6.72 -26.84
N HIS A 234 -0.77 5.50 -27.14
CA HIS A 234 0.47 5.30 -27.88
C HIS A 234 0.40 6.00 -29.24
N ASP A 235 1.45 6.74 -29.56
CA ASP A 235 1.64 7.39 -30.85
C ASP A 235 2.92 6.83 -31.50
N PRO A 236 2.81 6.07 -32.60
CA PRO A 236 3.96 5.52 -33.31
C PRO A 236 4.95 6.59 -33.80
N ALA A 237 4.49 7.82 -34.01
CA ALA A 237 5.36 8.94 -34.43
C ALA A 237 6.18 9.51 -33.26
N SER A 238 5.77 9.25 -32.01
CA SER A 238 6.44 9.78 -30.84
C SER A 238 7.63 8.90 -30.41
N ARG A 239 8.82 9.49 -30.25
CA ARG A 239 10.04 8.78 -29.81
C ARG A 239 10.06 8.46 -28.30
N GLY A 240 8.91 8.22 -27.67
CA GLY A 240 8.80 7.90 -26.25
C GLY A 240 7.44 8.25 -25.66
N VAL A 241 7.36 8.33 -24.32
CA VAL A 241 6.09 8.59 -23.63
C VAL A 241 5.61 10.02 -23.86
N ASN A 242 4.43 10.17 -24.44
CA ASN A 242 3.81 11.44 -24.75
C ASN A 242 3.00 12.01 -23.57
N GLY A 243 2.59 13.27 -23.69
CA GLY A 243 1.86 13.97 -22.62
C GLY A 243 0.50 13.35 -22.27
N ARG A 244 -0.19 12.72 -23.22
CA ARG A 244 -1.48 12.05 -22.98
C ARG A 244 -1.30 10.76 -22.18
N GLN A 245 -0.27 9.99 -22.48
CA GLN A 245 0.11 8.81 -21.69
C GLN A 245 0.46 9.21 -20.25
N LEU A 246 1.28 10.27 -20.06
CA LEU A 246 1.62 10.76 -18.72
C LEU A 246 0.40 11.31 -17.97
N LEU A 247 -0.51 12.01 -18.65
CA LEU A 247 -1.76 12.47 -18.07
C LEU A 247 -2.62 11.30 -17.61
N GLY A 248 -2.80 10.29 -18.46
CA GLY A 248 -3.58 9.10 -18.13
C GLY A 248 -3.00 8.37 -16.92
N ILE A 249 -1.69 8.14 -16.88
CA ILE A 249 -1.02 7.56 -15.71
C ILE A 249 -1.28 8.42 -14.47
N ARG A 250 -1.07 9.73 -14.54
CA ARG A 250 -1.28 10.64 -13.41
C ARG A 250 -2.72 10.62 -12.91
N VAL A 251 -3.71 10.65 -13.81
CA VAL A 251 -5.13 10.64 -13.46
C VAL A 251 -5.50 9.32 -12.81
N SER A 252 -5.13 8.18 -13.43
CA SER A 252 -5.40 6.85 -12.85
C SER A 252 -4.76 6.71 -11.49
N MET A 253 -3.48 7.06 -11.36
CA MET A 253 -2.74 6.97 -10.10
C MET A 253 -3.31 7.88 -9.02
N GLY A 254 -3.49 9.16 -9.32
CA GLY A 254 -3.94 10.13 -8.33
C GLY A 254 -5.41 9.94 -7.93
N LEU A 255 -6.29 9.64 -8.90
CA LEU A 255 -7.69 9.32 -8.61
C LEU A 255 -7.82 7.98 -7.90
N GLY A 256 -7.03 6.98 -8.29
CA GLY A 256 -7.01 5.67 -7.63
C GLY A 256 -6.71 5.80 -6.14
N PHE A 257 -5.68 6.56 -5.77
CA PHE A 257 -5.31 6.79 -4.37
C PHE A 257 -6.37 7.55 -3.59
N PHE A 258 -6.95 8.57 -4.22
CA PHE A 258 -8.02 9.32 -3.61
C PHE A 258 -9.24 8.44 -3.32
N LEU A 259 -9.62 7.59 -4.28
CA LEU A 259 -10.74 6.66 -4.13
C LEU A 259 -10.40 5.50 -3.18
N LEU A 260 -9.17 5.00 -3.15
CA LEU A 260 -8.73 4.02 -2.15
C LEU A 260 -8.92 4.55 -0.73
N GLY A 261 -8.51 5.79 -0.46
CA GLY A 261 -8.74 6.40 0.85
C GLY A 261 -10.23 6.54 1.20
N LEU A 262 -11.05 7.06 0.28
CA LEU A 262 -12.48 7.30 0.53
C LEU A 262 -13.30 6.01 0.59
N VAL A 263 -13.12 5.14 -0.39
CA VAL A 263 -13.98 3.99 -0.60
C VAL A 263 -13.47 2.80 0.19
N ASP A 264 -12.22 2.41 -0.02
CA ASP A 264 -11.67 1.19 0.59
C ASP A 264 -11.39 1.38 2.10
N LYS A 265 -10.95 2.58 2.52
CA LYS A 265 -10.53 2.79 3.92
C LYS A 265 -11.51 3.55 4.80
N ILE A 266 -12.44 4.32 4.25
CA ILE A 266 -13.47 5.03 5.02
C ILE A 266 -14.82 4.32 4.90
N TYR A 267 -15.32 4.12 3.68
CA TYR A 267 -16.64 3.50 3.47
C TYR A 267 -16.63 1.99 3.74
N LEU A 268 -15.61 1.27 3.25
CA LEU A 268 -15.43 -0.17 3.44
C LEU A 268 -14.36 -0.47 4.50
N ALA A 269 -14.35 0.31 5.58
CA ALA A 269 -13.30 0.26 6.62
C ALA A 269 -13.01 -1.15 7.17
N ASP A 270 -13.99 -2.04 7.15
CA ASP A 270 -13.86 -3.44 7.55
C ASP A 270 -12.69 -4.14 6.84
N PHE A 271 -12.47 -3.85 5.56
CA PHE A 271 -11.42 -4.47 4.76
C PHE A 271 -10.03 -4.16 5.31
N ILE A 272 -9.68 -2.87 5.41
CA ILE A 272 -8.35 -2.45 5.87
C ILE A 272 -8.14 -2.74 7.35
N ILE A 273 -9.19 -2.67 8.17
CA ILE A 273 -9.14 -3.02 9.59
C ILE A 273 -8.88 -4.52 9.77
N GLY A 274 -9.54 -5.37 8.97
CA GLY A 274 -9.27 -6.80 8.95
C GLY A 274 -7.82 -7.11 8.56
N VAL A 275 -7.26 -6.41 7.57
CA VAL A 275 -5.83 -6.54 7.24
C VAL A 275 -4.97 -6.16 8.45
N ALA A 276 -5.27 -5.04 9.10
CA ALA A 276 -4.52 -4.60 10.28
C ALA A 276 -4.58 -5.62 11.44
N ASP A 277 -5.72 -6.29 11.59
CA ASP A 277 -5.94 -7.32 12.60
C ASP A 277 -5.08 -8.57 12.37
N HIS A 278 -4.86 -8.92 11.10
CA HIS A 278 -4.05 -10.06 10.70
C HIS A 278 -2.56 -9.75 10.61
N TYR A 279 -2.19 -8.49 10.42
CA TYR A 279 -0.81 -8.01 10.28
C TYR A 279 -0.50 -6.91 11.30
N PRO A 280 -0.45 -7.25 12.60
CA PRO A 280 -0.32 -6.27 13.69
C PRO A 280 0.93 -5.38 13.63
N GLN A 281 2.00 -5.87 12.97
CA GLN A 281 3.22 -5.11 12.71
C GLN A 281 2.98 -3.80 11.94
N LEU A 282 1.90 -3.71 11.14
CA LEU A 282 1.53 -2.50 10.40
C LEU A 282 1.12 -1.35 11.33
N ILE A 283 0.52 -1.69 12.47
CA ILE A 283 0.03 -0.73 13.46
C ILE A 283 1.08 -0.54 14.56
N ALA A 284 1.83 -1.58 14.91
CA ALA A 284 2.80 -1.54 16.01
C ALA A 284 3.88 -0.45 15.83
N GLY A 285 4.42 -0.29 14.62
CA GLY A 285 5.41 0.76 14.33
C GLY A 285 4.84 2.18 14.54
N PRO A 286 3.72 2.53 13.90
CA PRO A 286 3.01 3.77 14.16
C PRO A 286 2.62 3.97 15.62
N GLN A 287 2.13 2.94 16.33
CA GLN A 287 1.77 3.02 17.75
C GLN A 287 2.97 3.27 18.67
N ALA A 288 4.15 2.74 18.33
CA ALA A 288 5.38 3.04 19.06
C ALA A 288 5.75 4.53 18.96
N THR A 289 5.41 5.17 17.84
CA THR A 289 5.62 6.61 17.64
C THR A 289 4.49 7.45 18.23
N PHE A 290 3.26 6.91 18.19
CA PHE A 290 2.03 7.57 18.63
C PHE A 290 1.26 6.65 19.60
N PRO A 291 1.59 6.65 20.90
CA PRO A 291 1.05 5.70 21.89
C PRO A 291 -0.47 5.74 22.09
N GLY A 292 -1.16 6.75 21.57
CA GLY A 292 -2.63 6.87 21.58
C GLY A 292 -3.31 6.53 20.25
N LEU A 293 -2.57 6.03 19.25
CA LEU A 293 -3.13 5.70 17.94
C LEU A 293 -3.98 4.43 18.02
N SER A 294 -5.29 4.60 17.97
CA SER A 294 -6.22 3.46 17.84
C SER A 294 -6.06 2.80 16.46
N ARG A 295 -6.55 1.57 16.35
CA ARG A 295 -6.61 0.82 15.09
C ARG A 295 -7.42 1.57 14.03
N GLU A 296 -8.58 2.10 14.41
CA GLU A 296 -9.45 2.90 13.56
C GLU A 296 -8.79 4.24 13.19
N GLY A 297 -8.10 4.87 14.15
CA GLY A 297 -7.32 6.07 13.91
C GLY A 297 -6.17 5.87 12.93
N TRP A 298 -5.49 4.72 12.99
CA TRP A 298 -4.46 4.32 12.03
C TRP A 298 -5.04 4.16 10.62
N ALA A 299 -6.14 3.40 10.48
CA ALA A 299 -6.78 3.18 9.19
C ALA A 299 -7.27 4.50 8.57
N PHE A 300 -7.90 5.35 9.37
CA PHE A 300 -8.37 6.66 8.94
C PHE A 300 -7.23 7.62 8.60
N ALA A 301 -6.14 7.64 9.38
CA ALA A 301 -4.96 8.41 9.03
C ALA A 301 -4.33 7.93 7.71
N GLY A 302 -4.32 6.62 7.48
CA GLY A 302 -3.93 6.01 6.20
C GLY A 302 -4.82 6.49 5.05
N ALA A 303 -6.15 6.48 5.24
CA ALA A 303 -7.12 6.97 4.27
C ALA A 303 -6.88 8.45 3.90
N VAL A 304 -6.77 9.31 4.90
CA VAL A 304 -6.47 10.74 4.75
C VAL A 304 -5.13 10.93 4.03
N GLY A 305 -4.11 10.15 4.38
CA GLY A 305 -2.81 10.16 3.72
C GLY A 305 -2.91 9.83 2.23
N GLU A 306 -3.59 8.74 1.87
CA GLU A 306 -3.81 8.35 0.47
C GLU A 306 -4.58 9.41 -0.31
N MET A 307 -5.59 10.03 0.30
CA MET A 307 -6.31 11.14 -0.31
C MET A 307 -5.40 12.34 -0.59
N VAL A 308 -4.59 12.78 0.38
CA VAL A 308 -3.65 13.91 0.21
C VAL A 308 -2.63 13.60 -0.88
N PHE A 309 -2.04 12.40 -0.86
CA PHE A 309 -1.06 11.99 -1.86
C PHE A 309 -1.67 11.82 -3.25
N GLY A 310 -2.87 11.26 -3.35
CA GLY A 310 -3.62 11.14 -4.59
C GLY A 310 -3.89 12.51 -5.22
N LEU A 311 -4.34 13.47 -4.41
CA LEU A 311 -4.55 14.86 -4.85
C LEU A 311 -3.23 15.56 -5.22
N ALA A 312 -2.16 15.35 -4.46
CA ALA A 312 -0.84 15.89 -4.79
C ALA A 312 -0.33 15.38 -6.15
N ILE A 313 -0.56 14.10 -6.46
CA ILE A 313 -0.27 13.51 -7.78
C ILE A 313 -1.16 14.16 -8.86
N LEU A 314 -2.48 14.22 -8.64
CA LEU A 314 -3.44 14.78 -9.61
C LEU A 314 -3.09 16.22 -9.97
N PHE A 315 -2.78 17.04 -8.97
CA PHE A 315 -2.40 18.43 -9.17
C PHE A 315 -0.97 18.58 -9.71
N GLY A 316 -0.12 17.57 -9.53
CA GLY A 316 1.27 17.60 -9.98
C GLY A 316 2.16 18.46 -9.11
N VAL A 317 1.89 18.47 -7.81
CA VAL A 317 2.59 19.27 -6.80
C VAL A 317 3.73 18.44 -6.22
N PHE A 318 4.95 18.98 -6.21
CA PHE A 318 6.15 18.28 -5.75
C PHE A 318 6.24 16.85 -6.31
N ASN A 319 5.93 16.70 -7.59
CA ASN A 319 5.66 15.43 -8.24
C ASN A 319 6.77 14.41 -7.96
N ARG A 320 8.05 14.79 -8.05
CA ARG A 320 9.17 13.87 -7.75
C ARG A 320 9.27 13.48 -6.28
N ALA A 321 9.06 14.41 -5.36
CA ALA A 321 9.07 14.09 -3.93
C ALA A 321 7.89 13.18 -3.57
N THR A 322 6.69 13.53 -4.05
CA THR A 322 5.47 12.76 -3.87
C THR A 322 5.60 11.35 -4.43
N THR A 323 6.04 11.20 -5.69
CA THR A 323 6.17 9.87 -6.31
C THR A 323 7.29 9.05 -5.69
N LEU A 324 8.37 9.68 -5.22
CA LEU A 324 9.42 8.97 -4.48
C LEU A 324 8.92 8.44 -3.13
N ALA A 325 8.22 9.27 -2.35
CA ALA A 325 7.64 8.88 -1.07
C ALA A 325 6.66 7.72 -1.23
N LEU A 326 5.78 7.81 -2.23
CA LEU A 326 4.83 6.74 -2.52
C LEU A 326 5.53 5.48 -3.04
N THR A 327 6.52 5.59 -3.92
CA THR A 327 7.32 4.43 -4.35
C THR A 327 7.91 3.70 -3.14
N ALA A 328 8.48 4.44 -2.17
CA ALA A 328 9.01 3.84 -0.96
C ALA A 328 7.92 3.16 -0.10
N LEU A 329 6.75 3.79 0.02
CA LEU A 329 5.60 3.22 0.73
C LEU A 329 5.15 1.87 0.12
N PHE A 330 4.99 1.80 -1.21
CA PHE A 330 4.55 0.55 -1.85
C PHE A 330 5.61 -0.52 -1.89
N VAL A 331 6.89 -0.15 -2.01
CA VAL A 331 7.98 -1.11 -1.85
C VAL A 331 7.95 -1.69 -0.44
N ASN A 332 7.73 -0.86 0.59
CA ASN A 332 7.57 -1.34 1.96
C ASN A 332 6.38 -2.31 2.11
N PHE A 333 5.21 -1.99 1.52
CA PHE A 333 4.08 -2.92 1.53
C PHE A 333 4.38 -4.23 0.81
N MET A 334 5.02 -4.20 -0.37
CA MET A 334 5.45 -5.44 -1.05
C MET A 334 6.46 -6.25 -0.23
N LEU A 335 7.31 -5.60 0.57
CA LEU A 335 8.25 -6.30 1.46
C LEU A 335 7.54 -6.95 2.66
N VAL A 336 6.51 -6.28 3.20
CA VAL A 336 5.74 -6.79 4.36
C VAL A 336 4.75 -7.88 3.96
N PHE A 337 4.02 -7.69 2.87
CA PHE A 337 2.94 -8.58 2.43
C PHE A 337 3.34 -9.56 1.32
N GLY A 338 4.54 -9.41 0.76
CA GLY A 338 5.03 -10.26 -0.32
C GLY A 338 4.21 -10.13 -1.61
N TRP A 339 4.00 -11.24 -2.31
CA TRP A 339 3.29 -11.28 -3.59
C TRP A 339 1.77 -11.11 -3.48
N ALA A 340 1.21 -11.17 -2.27
CA ALA A 340 -0.20 -10.84 -2.07
C ALA A 340 -0.50 -9.38 -2.49
N GLU A 341 0.53 -8.54 -2.51
CA GLU A 341 0.46 -7.15 -2.94
C GLU A 341 1.09 -6.90 -4.31
N VAL A 342 1.10 -7.91 -5.20
CA VAL A 342 1.70 -7.77 -6.54
C VAL A 342 1.08 -6.67 -7.38
N VAL A 343 -0.18 -6.29 -7.11
CA VAL A 343 -0.84 -5.16 -7.77
C VAL A 343 -0.06 -3.87 -7.58
N HIS A 344 0.70 -3.73 -6.48
CA HIS A 344 1.52 -2.57 -6.17
C HIS A 344 2.71 -2.38 -7.12
N VAL A 345 3.03 -3.35 -7.98
CA VAL A 345 4.02 -3.17 -9.06
C VAL A 345 3.55 -2.12 -10.08
N TYR A 346 2.24 -2.03 -10.37
CA TYR A 346 1.69 -0.97 -11.23
C TYR A 346 1.93 0.43 -10.67
N PRO A 347 1.50 0.76 -9.43
CA PRO A 347 1.68 2.08 -8.87
C PRO A 347 3.17 2.41 -8.69
N ILE A 348 4.01 1.47 -8.24
CA ILE A 348 5.47 1.67 -8.14
C ILE A 348 6.05 2.16 -9.48
N ALA A 349 5.78 1.45 -10.58
CA ALA A 349 6.34 1.88 -11.86
C ALA A 349 5.66 3.13 -12.42
N GLY A 350 4.37 3.32 -12.16
CA GLY A 350 3.66 4.56 -12.45
C GLY A 350 4.29 5.77 -11.76
N PHE A 351 4.74 5.60 -10.51
CA PHE A 351 5.45 6.63 -9.77
C PHE A 351 6.87 6.84 -10.27
N ILE A 352 7.60 5.77 -10.61
CA ILE A 352 8.93 5.88 -11.19
C ILE A 352 8.87 6.61 -12.54
N ILE A 353 7.91 6.30 -13.42
CA ILE A 353 7.79 6.99 -14.70
C ILE A 353 7.40 8.46 -14.49
N LEU A 354 6.50 8.75 -13.55
CA LEU A 354 6.15 10.12 -13.18
C LEU A 354 7.32 10.87 -12.53
N PHE A 355 8.18 10.22 -11.76
CA PHE A 355 9.40 10.83 -11.20
C PHE A 355 10.34 11.32 -12.29
N PHE A 356 10.59 10.48 -13.30
CA PHE A 356 11.53 10.78 -14.38
C PHE A 356 10.94 11.73 -15.44
N ARG A 357 9.64 11.63 -15.75
CA ARG A 357 8.97 12.38 -16.83
C ARG A 357 8.08 13.53 -16.35
N GLY A 358 7.70 13.57 -15.08
CA GLY A 358 6.77 14.56 -14.57
C GLY A 358 7.41 15.94 -14.56
N ALA A 359 6.85 16.85 -15.35
CA ALA A 359 7.07 18.27 -15.17
C ALA A 359 6.27 18.76 -13.94
N ALA A 360 6.72 19.85 -13.34
CA ALA A 360 5.98 20.59 -12.32
C ALA A 360 4.58 20.97 -12.86
N GLY A 361 3.53 20.70 -12.08
CA GLY A 361 2.14 20.91 -12.48
C GLY A 361 1.56 19.78 -13.35
N SER A 362 0.25 19.52 -13.24
CA SER A 362 -0.43 18.59 -14.14
C SER A 362 -0.70 19.20 -15.51
N PRO A 363 -0.95 18.41 -16.57
CA PRO A 363 -1.49 18.94 -17.82
C PRO A 363 -2.81 19.69 -17.62
N LEU A 364 -3.59 19.35 -16.58
CA LEU A 364 -4.80 20.06 -16.13
C LEU A 364 -4.44 21.41 -15.48
N ALA A 365 -3.38 21.44 -14.67
CA ALA A 365 -2.77 22.67 -14.20
C ALA A 365 -1.95 23.35 -15.30
N GLY A 366 -1.69 22.75 -16.46
CA GLY A 366 -0.73 23.28 -17.44
C GLY A 366 -1.08 24.69 -17.90
N PRO A 367 -2.34 24.99 -18.26
CA PRO A 367 -2.80 26.35 -18.52
C PRO A 367 -2.95 27.16 -17.24
N VAL A 368 -3.51 26.58 -16.16
CA VAL A 368 -3.75 27.28 -14.90
C VAL A 368 -2.46 27.65 -14.21
N PHE A 369 -1.55 26.72 -13.89
CA PHE A 369 -0.16 26.95 -13.49
C PHE A 369 0.60 27.86 -14.44
N ARG A 370 0.53 27.73 -15.77
CA ARG A 370 1.22 28.70 -16.66
C ARG A 370 0.61 30.08 -16.59
N LEU A 371 -0.71 30.19 -16.48
CA LEU A 371 -1.45 31.44 -16.31
C LEU A 371 -1.19 32.02 -14.92
N SER A 372 -1.18 31.21 -13.86
CA SER A 372 -0.84 31.56 -12.48
C SER A 372 0.60 32.01 -12.44
N VAL A 373 1.56 31.28 -12.99
CA VAL A 373 2.97 31.69 -13.07
C VAL A 373 3.14 32.94 -13.94
N ALA A 374 2.40 33.09 -15.04
CA ALA A 374 2.43 34.29 -15.88
C ALA A 374 1.82 35.51 -15.19
N ILE A 375 0.70 35.34 -14.49
CA ILE A 375 0.05 36.32 -13.62
C ILE A 375 0.99 36.66 -12.46
N LEU A 376 1.58 35.66 -11.80
CA LEU A 376 2.54 35.79 -10.70
C LEU A 376 3.83 36.51 -11.14
N ASN A 377 4.29 36.26 -12.37
CA ASN A 377 5.44 36.95 -12.95
C ASN A 377 5.08 38.38 -13.39
N ARG A 378 3.86 38.63 -13.87
CA ARG A 378 3.33 39.99 -14.12
C ARG A 378 3.12 40.78 -12.83
N MET A 379 2.75 40.11 -11.75
CA MET A 379 2.57 40.68 -10.42
C MET A 379 3.89 40.84 -9.66
N LYS A 380 5.01 40.32 -10.18
CA LYS A 380 6.36 40.47 -9.58
C LYS A 380 6.80 41.94 -9.52
N ASP A 381 6.19 42.80 -10.34
CA ASP A 381 6.41 44.25 -10.39
C ASP A 381 5.52 45.04 -9.41
N TRP A 382 4.61 44.38 -8.68
CA TRP A 382 3.75 45.02 -7.68
C TRP A 382 4.27 44.81 -6.26
N SER A 383 4.39 45.90 -5.51
CA SER A 383 4.74 46.00 -4.08
C SER A 383 3.78 45.28 -3.11
N PHE A 384 2.92 44.37 -3.58
CA PHE A 384 1.88 43.70 -2.80
C PHE A 384 2.14 42.19 -2.62
N GLY A 385 3.31 41.83 -2.08
CA GLY A 385 3.61 40.45 -1.68
C GLY A 385 2.55 39.85 -0.73
N ALA A 386 1.95 40.69 0.13
CA ALA A 386 0.86 40.31 1.03
C ALA A 386 -0.43 39.91 0.28
N ALA A 387 -0.84 40.65 -0.75
CA ALA A 387 -2.04 40.33 -1.53
C ALA A 387 -1.85 39.02 -2.29
N ARG A 388 -0.66 38.78 -2.86
CA ARG A 388 -0.31 37.50 -3.51
C ARG A 388 -0.43 36.33 -2.52
N PHE A 389 0.18 36.46 -1.35
CA PHE A 389 0.14 35.42 -0.33
C PHE A 389 -1.31 35.13 0.09
N LEU A 390 -2.09 36.18 0.38
CA LEU A 390 -3.48 36.06 0.79
C LEU A 390 -4.34 35.35 -0.27
N SER A 391 -4.22 35.71 -1.55
CA SER A 391 -5.00 35.09 -2.64
C SER A 391 -4.66 33.61 -2.82
N VAL A 392 -3.37 33.25 -2.83
CA VAL A 392 -2.96 31.83 -2.94
C VAL A 392 -3.42 31.04 -1.74
N THR A 393 -3.29 31.60 -0.53
CA THR A 393 -3.76 30.97 0.70
C THR A 393 -5.27 30.73 0.64
N LEU A 394 -6.07 31.74 0.29
CA LEU A 394 -7.53 31.61 0.20
C LEU A 394 -7.95 30.53 -0.81
N ILE A 395 -7.34 30.54 -2.00
CA ILE A 395 -7.62 29.53 -3.04
C ILE A 395 -7.19 28.14 -2.57
N ALA A 396 -6.02 28.02 -1.95
CA ALA A 396 -5.51 26.74 -1.47
C ALA A 396 -6.41 26.13 -0.38
N PHE A 397 -6.85 26.94 0.60
CA PHE A 397 -7.77 26.48 1.63
C PHE A 397 -9.14 26.16 1.06
N GLY A 398 -9.70 27.02 0.20
CA GLY A 398 -11.00 26.77 -0.44
C GLY A 398 -10.97 25.49 -1.28
N ALA A 399 -9.98 25.35 -2.17
CA ALA A 399 -9.83 24.16 -2.99
C ALA A 399 -9.66 22.91 -2.13
N SER A 400 -8.75 22.93 -1.15
CA SER A 400 -8.50 21.78 -0.26
C SER A 400 -9.76 21.40 0.53
N PHE A 401 -10.52 22.37 1.03
CA PHE A 401 -11.79 22.12 1.69
C PHE A 401 -12.78 21.39 0.77
N PHE A 402 -12.95 21.85 -0.46
CA PHE A 402 -13.89 21.24 -1.40
C PHE A 402 -13.45 19.86 -1.90
N VAL A 403 -12.15 19.61 -2.10
CA VAL A 403 -11.68 18.33 -2.65
C VAL A 403 -11.36 17.29 -1.59
N MET A 404 -11.24 17.69 -0.32
CA MET A 404 -10.85 16.80 0.77
C MET A 404 -11.92 16.74 1.85
N PHE A 405 -12.21 17.87 2.50
CA PHE A 405 -13.16 17.89 3.62
C PHE A 405 -14.59 17.51 3.18
N VAL A 406 -15.10 18.11 2.09
CA VAL A 406 -16.47 17.86 1.63
C VAL A 406 -16.70 16.38 1.25
N PRO A 407 -15.82 15.72 0.46
CA PRO A 407 -15.94 14.29 0.20
C PRO A 407 -15.88 13.44 1.47
N THR A 408 -14.93 13.70 2.39
CA THR A 408 -14.87 12.95 3.65
C THR A 408 -16.15 13.11 4.47
N TRP A 409 -16.64 14.35 4.61
CA TRP A 409 -17.93 14.62 5.28
C TRP A 409 -19.08 13.85 4.63
N PHE A 410 -19.19 13.88 3.30
CA PHE A 410 -20.24 13.15 2.60
C PHE A 410 -20.16 11.63 2.85
N PHE A 411 -18.97 11.04 2.75
CA PHE A 411 -18.76 9.60 2.91
C PHE A 411 -18.96 9.12 4.35
N MET A 412 -18.72 9.97 5.36
CA MET A 412 -18.92 9.62 6.76
C MET A 412 -20.35 9.91 7.23
N GLU A 413 -20.94 11.05 6.87
CA GLU A 413 -22.20 11.52 7.47
C GLU A 413 -23.43 11.20 6.60
N GLN A 414 -23.28 11.30 5.27
CA GLN A 414 -24.44 11.25 4.36
C GLN A 414 -24.60 9.88 3.70
N LEU A 415 -23.51 9.32 3.20
CA LEU A 415 -23.55 8.06 2.45
C LEU A 415 -24.05 6.87 3.29
N PRO A 416 -23.62 6.67 4.54
CA PRO A 416 -24.13 5.56 5.35
C PRO A 416 -25.63 5.66 5.62
N ALA A 417 -26.16 6.88 5.77
CA ALA A 417 -27.60 7.10 5.92
C ALA A 417 -28.37 6.78 4.65
N LEU A 418 -27.84 7.17 3.48
CA LEU A 418 -28.45 6.87 2.17
C LEU A 418 -28.43 5.38 1.84
N ASP A 419 -27.40 4.66 2.28
CA ASP A 419 -27.24 3.22 2.05
C ASP A 419 -27.89 2.35 3.14
N GLY A 420 -28.55 2.97 4.13
CA GLY A 420 -29.20 2.26 5.23
C GLY A 420 -28.23 1.56 6.20
N GLN A 421 -26.94 1.91 6.17
CA GLN A 421 -25.88 1.37 7.03
C GLN A 421 -25.53 2.28 8.22
N ALA A 422 -26.25 3.39 8.40
CA ALA A 422 -26.01 4.33 9.49
C ALA A 422 -26.19 3.65 10.86
N VAL A 423 -25.20 3.84 11.74
CA VAL A 423 -25.28 3.40 13.13
C VAL A 423 -26.47 4.10 13.83
N PRO A 424 -27.30 3.35 14.58
CA PRO A 424 -28.48 3.92 15.23
C PRO A 424 -28.09 4.88 16.37
N ALA A 425 -28.99 5.82 16.68
CA ALA A 425 -28.86 6.68 17.85
C ALA A 425 -28.83 5.82 19.12
N GLY A 426 -27.73 5.91 19.89
CA GLY A 426 -27.49 5.07 21.07
C GLY A 426 -26.53 3.89 20.84
N TYR A 427 -25.94 3.75 19.64
CA TYR A 427 -24.86 2.79 19.39
C TYR A 427 -23.73 2.95 20.42
N THR A 428 -23.40 1.87 21.10
CA THR A 428 -22.26 1.80 22.00
C THR A 428 -21.11 1.11 21.27
N PRO A 429 -19.96 1.77 21.09
CA PRO A 429 -18.79 1.15 20.47
C PRO A 429 -18.40 -0.14 21.20
N PRO A 430 -17.95 -1.18 20.47
CA PRO A 430 -17.38 -2.36 21.10
C PRO A 430 -16.13 -2.00 21.90
N SER A 431 -15.79 -2.83 22.90
CA SER A 431 -14.53 -2.69 23.62
C SER A 431 -13.34 -2.69 22.66
N PRO A 432 -12.33 -1.85 22.88
CA PRO A 432 -11.17 -1.79 22.00
C PRO A 432 -10.45 -3.14 21.98
N PRO A 433 -9.85 -3.53 20.84
CA PRO A 433 -9.04 -4.74 20.79
C PRO A 433 -7.87 -4.65 21.79
N PRO A 434 -7.36 -5.79 22.28
CA PRO A 434 -6.18 -5.80 23.13
C PRO A 434 -5.02 -5.09 22.40
N PRO A 435 -4.11 -4.43 23.14
CA PRO A 435 -3.02 -3.68 22.55
C PRO A 435 -2.15 -4.59 21.71
N ALA A 436 -1.47 -4.02 20.71
CA ALA A 436 -0.81 -4.80 19.66
C ALA A 436 0.34 -5.72 20.10
N ARG A 437 0.69 -5.65 21.38
CA ARG A 437 1.69 -6.43 22.09
C ARG A 437 1.13 -7.67 22.81
N ALA A 438 -0.19 -7.87 22.80
CA ALA A 438 -0.89 -8.92 23.54
C ALA A 438 -1.70 -9.86 22.62
N PHE A 439 -1.28 -10.01 21.36
CA PHE A 439 -2.06 -10.72 20.34
C PHE A 439 -1.91 -12.24 20.38
N ILE A 440 -3.03 -12.95 20.25
CA ILE A 440 -3.09 -14.35 19.82
C ILE A 440 -3.14 -14.33 18.28
N GLY A 441 -1.99 -14.54 17.63
CA GLY A 441 -1.87 -14.52 16.18
C GLY A 441 -1.82 -15.90 15.55
N VAL A 442 -2.49 -16.07 14.39
CA VAL A 442 -2.23 -17.18 13.44
C VAL A 442 -0.86 -16.93 12.79
N GLN A 443 0.22 -17.13 13.54
CA GLN A 443 1.53 -17.41 12.94
C GLN A 443 1.42 -18.75 12.19
N PRO A 444 2.12 -18.94 11.07
CA PRO A 444 2.14 -20.23 10.40
C PRO A 444 2.66 -21.28 11.38
N ALA A 445 1.79 -22.24 11.69
CA ALA A 445 2.10 -23.35 12.55
C ALA A 445 3.27 -24.14 11.98
N ARG A 446 4.34 -24.34 12.75
CA ARG A 446 5.55 -25.02 12.28
C ARG A 446 5.41 -26.53 12.35
N HIS A 447 4.55 -27.00 13.26
CA HIS A 447 4.32 -28.40 13.59
C HIS A 447 2.89 -28.83 13.23
N GLY A 448 2.09 -27.92 12.69
CA GLY A 448 0.69 -28.15 12.31
C GLY A 448 -0.29 -28.00 13.48
N GLY A 449 0.08 -27.18 14.46
CA GLY A 449 -0.74 -26.80 15.61
C GLY A 449 -1.52 -25.50 15.41
N ILE A 450 -2.10 -25.03 16.51
CA ILE A 450 -2.65 -23.68 16.66
C ILE A 450 -1.60 -22.86 17.38
N VAL A 451 -1.24 -21.71 16.83
CA VAL A 451 -0.31 -20.78 17.47
C VAL A 451 -1.10 -19.71 18.22
N ALA A 452 -0.68 -19.43 19.45
CA ALA A 452 -1.08 -18.27 20.22
C ALA A 452 0.17 -17.54 20.70
N CYS A 453 0.10 -16.22 20.88
CA CYS A 453 1.20 -15.49 21.50
C CYS A 453 0.71 -14.84 22.80
N ILE A 454 1.55 -14.91 23.84
CA ILE A 454 1.40 -14.14 25.07
C ILE A 454 2.70 -13.38 25.26
N GLU A 455 2.60 -12.06 25.30
CA GLU A 455 3.76 -11.17 25.38
C GLU A 455 4.74 -11.43 24.22
N ASP A 456 5.98 -11.81 24.52
CA ASP A 456 7.03 -12.12 23.54
C ASP A 456 7.22 -13.63 23.31
N ILE A 457 6.26 -14.46 23.75
CA ILE A 457 6.30 -15.92 23.65
C ILE A 457 5.19 -16.42 22.73
N GLU A 458 5.56 -17.19 21.71
CA GLU A 458 4.64 -17.93 20.85
C GLU A 458 4.50 -19.36 21.37
N ILE A 459 3.27 -19.82 21.55
CA ILE A 459 2.92 -21.16 21.98
C ILE A 459 2.18 -21.85 20.84
N GLU A 460 2.74 -22.91 20.29
CA GLU A 460 2.09 -23.76 19.31
C GLU A 460 1.56 -25.03 19.98
N LEU A 461 0.23 -25.19 20.00
CA LEU A 461 -0.46 -26.37 20.53
C LEU A 461 -0.84 -27.30 19.38
N VAL A 462 -0.33 -28.53 19.40
CA VAL A 462 -0.69 -29.60 18.47
C VAL A 462 -1.50 -30.64 19.23
N VAL A 463 -2.70 -30.96 18.75
CA VAL A 463 -3.54 -32.02 19.33
C VAL A 463 -3.96 -32.97 18.23
N THR A 464 -3.72 -34.26 18.42
CA THR A 464 -4.16 -35.31 17.49
C THR A 464 -5.55 -35.83 17.87
N PRO A 465 -6.32 -36.42 16.94
CA PRO A 465 -7.62 -37.04 17.25
C PRO A 465 -7.57 -38.06 18.40
N GLU A 466 -6.44 -38.74 18.56
CA GLU A 466 -6.21 -39.74 19.61
C GLU A 466 -5.96 -39.14 21.00
N GLY A 467 -5.90 -37.81 21.11
CA GLY A 467 -5.68 -37.11 22.37
C GLY A 467 -4.21 -36.80 22.69
N ALA A 468 -3.27 -37.10 21.80
CA ALA A 468 -1.87 -36.75 22.00
C ALA A 468 -1.68 -35.23 21.88
N ILE A 469 -1.07 -34.62 22.90
CA ILE A 469 -0.86 -33.18 22.98
C ILE A 469 0.64 -32.87 22.89
N GLN A 470 1.00 -31.88 22.07
CA GLN A 470 2.35 -31.33 22.01
C GLN A 470 2.26 -29.81 22.11
N VAL A 471 3.10 -29.22 22.96
CA VAL A 471 3.20 -27.77 23.10
C VAL A 471 4.63 -27.34 22.82
N PHE A 472 4.79 -26.43 21.87
CA PHE A 472 6.07 -25.81 21.54
C PHE A 472 6.05 -24.36 21.97
N ALA A 473 7.18 -23.86 22.47
CA ALA A 473 7.34 -22.47 22.87
C ALA A 473 8.47 -21.82 22.05
N PHE A 474 8.21 -20.65 21.49
CA PHE A 474 9.17 -19.86 20.72
C PHE A 474 9.24 -18.44 21.27
N GLU A 475 10.39 -17.81 21.16
CA GLU A 475 10.50 -16.36 21.27
C GLU A 475 9.92 -15.72 20.01
N ARG A 476 9.55 -14.45 20.11
CA ARG A 476 8.95 -13.66 19.01
C ARG A 476 9.79 -13.60 17.73
N ASP A 477 11.10 -13.75 17.81
CA ASP A 477 12.00 -13.82 16.64
C ASP A 477 12.00 -15.21 15.98
N GLY A 478 11.24 -16.14 16.55
CA GLY A 478 11.10 -17.51 16.12
C GLY A 478 12.14 -18.46 16.68
N ARG A 479 13.03 -18.02 17.58
CA ARG A 479 13.95 -18.92 18.26
C ARG A 479 13.19 -19.85 19.21
N ALA A 480 13.47 -21.15 19.16
CA ALA A 480 12.88 -22.09 20.11
C ALA A 480 13.33 -21.76 21.54
N ILE A 481 12.39 -21.76 22.48
CA ILE A 481 12.68 -21.62 23.91
C ILE A 481 13.12 -22.98 24.43
N ASP A 482 14.12 -23.00 25.32
CA ASP A 482 14.55 -24.24 25.96
C ASP A 482 13.38 -24.82 26.75
N ILE A 483 12.99 -26.04 26.39
CA ILE A 483 11.81 -26.69 26.96
C ILE A 483 11.97 -27.02 28.43
N GLN A 484 13.20 -27.06 28.94
CA GLN A 484 13.47 -27.21 30.37
C GLN A 484 13.05 -25.99 31.18
N GLU A 485 12.87 -24.83 30.53
CA GLU A 485 12.39 -23.59 31.16
C GLU A 485 10.85 -23.49 31.21
N VAL A 486 10.16 -24.43 30.54
CA VAL A 486 8.69 -24.48 30.44
C VAL A 486 8.18 -25.68 31.24
N SER A 487 7.19 -25.46 32.09
CA SER A 487 6.49 -26.54 32.80
C SER A 487 5.00 -26.22 32.86
N GLY A 488 4.14 -27.21 33.08
CA GLY A 488 2.72 -26.94 33.27
C GLY A 488 1.83 -28.10 32.86
N GLN A 489 0.60 -27.77 32.50
CA GLN A 489 -0.44 -28.72 32.17
C GLN A 489 -1.39 -28.14 31.12
N ILE A 490 -2.18 -29.01 30.51
CA ILE A 490 -3.34 -28.63 29.71
C ILE A 490 -4.59 -29.00 30.49
N LEU A 491 -5.50 -28.06 30.66
CA LEU A 491 -6.83 -28.33 31.19
C LEU A 491 -7.77 -28.57 30.01
N VAL A 492 -8.30 -29.79 29.88
CA VAL A 492 -9.18 -30.20 28.77
C VAL A 492 -10.61 -30.26 29.27
N GLY A 493 -11.52 -29.51 28.64
CA GLY A 493 -12.95 -29.53 28.95
C GLY A 493 -13.56 -28.16 29.26
N PRO A 494 -14.88 -28.12 29.55
CA PRO A 494 -15.57 -26.89 29.88
C PRO A 494 -15.11 -26.31 31.22
N GLU A 495 -15.24 -24.98 31.36
CA GLU A 495 -14.79 -24.25 32.54
C GLU A 495 -15.40 -24.77 33.85
N GLY A 496 -14.54 -25.08 34.83
CA GLY A 496 -14.93 -25.63 36.11
C GLY A 496 -15.10 -27.16 36.14
N GLN A 497 -14.94 -27.84 35.01
CA GLN A 497 -14.96 -29.31 34.90
C GLN A 497 -13.76 -29.84 34.10
N GLU A 498 -12.68 -29.08 34.04
CA GLU A 498 -11.54 -29.45 33.22
C GLU A 498 -10.75 -30.64 33.79
N MET A 499 -10.30 -31.53 32.91
CA MET A 499 -9.33 -32.56 33.23
C MET A 499 -7.92 -32.03 33.03
N ALA A 500 -7.10 -32.06 34.08
CA ALA A 500 -5.69 -31.68 34.00
C ALA A 500 -4.85 -32.79 33.36
N VAL A 501 -4.21 -32.48 32.24
CA VAL A 501 -3.24 -33.33 31.54
C VAL A 501 -1.84 -32.78 31.82
N PRO A 502 -1.04 -33.45 32.67
CA PRO A 502 0.31 -32.98 32.95
C PRO A 502 1.18 -33.04 31.70
N LEU A 503 2.01 -32.02 31.51
CA LEU A 503 2.93 -31.95 30.39
C LEU A 503 4.35 -32.31 30.83
N HIS A 504 5.03 -33.10 30.01
CA HIS A 504 6.40 -33.55 30.24
C HIS A 504 7.33 -33.11 29.10
N PRO A 505 8.51 -32.56 29.39
CA PRO A 505 9.47 -32.18 28.36
C PRO A 505 9.99 -33.40 27.61
N ARG A 506 9.89 -33.37 26.29
CA ARG A 506 10.42 -34.42 25.39
C ARG A 506 10.86 -33.78 24.07
N ASN A 507 12.10 -34.04 23.64
CA ASN A 507 12.68 -33.42 22.45
C ASN A 507 12.60 -31.87 22.54
N ALA A 508 11.99 -31.22 21.54
CA ALA A 508 11.85 -29.77 21.45
C ALA A 508 10.51 -29.22 21.99
N GLY A 509 9.69 -30.05 22.64
CA GLY A 509 8.34 -29.67 23.07
C GLY A 509 7.90 -30.33 24.38
N LEU A 510 6.77 -29.88 24.91
CA LEU A 510 6.08 -30.46 26.05
C LEU A 510 5.02 -31.44 25.54
N PHE A 511 4.91 -32.61 26.15
CA PHE A 511 4.05 -33.70 25.70
C PHE A 511 3.10 -34.14 26.80
N GLY A 512 1.86 -34.41 26.45
CA GLY A 512 0.86 -34.98 27.35
C GLY A 512 -0.08 -35.91 26.61
N ASP A 513 -0.59 -36.91 27.32
CA ASP A 513 -1.59 -37.85 26.80
C ASP A 513 -2.96 -37.44 27.35
N GLY A 514 -3.71 -36.70 26.54
CA GLY A 514 -5.08 -36.28 26.82
C GLY A 514 -6.11 -37.33 26.42
N PRO A 515 -7.41 -37.05 26.64
CA PRO A 515 -8.47 -37.93 26.20
C PRO A 515 -8.60 -37.85 24.67
N PRO A 516 -9.05 -38.93 23.99
CA PRO A 516 -9.41 -38.85 22.58
C PRO A 516 -10.44 -37.75 22.32
N LEU A 517 -10.30 -37.09 21.17
CA LEU A 517 -11.17 -36.00 20.76
C LEU A 517 -12.47 -36.56 20.15
N ASP A 518 -13.48 -36.78 20.97
CA ASP A 518 -14.81 -37.26 20.56
C ASP A 518 -15.77 -36.13 20.13
N GLN A 519 -15.51 -34.91 20.60
CA GLN A 519 -16.24 -33.69 20.28
C GLN A 519 -15.33 -32.44 20.30
N ASP A 520 -15.83 -31.33 19.76
CA ASP A 520 -15.14 -30.04 19.85
C ASP A 520 -15.06 -29.61 21.33
N THR A 521 -13.85 -29.28 21.80
CA THR A 521 -13.56 -29.05 23.22
C THR A 521 -12.56 -27.91 23.39
N ASP A 522 -12.68 -27.14 24.48
CA ASP A 522 -11.70 -26.12 24.84
C ASP A 522 -10.51 -26.71 25.60
N TYR A 523 -9.32 -26.28 25.19
CA TYR A 523 -8.05 -26.61 25.80
C TYR A 523 -7.49 -25.35 26.45
N CYS A 524 -7.34 -25.35 27.78
CA CYS A 524 -6.65 -24.29 28.48
C CYS A 524 -5.19 -24.69 28.71
N VAL A 525 -4.28 -24.02 27.99
CA VAL A 525 -2.84 -24.15 28.21
C VAL A 525 -2.47 -23.35 29.45
N ASP A 526 -1.99 -24.05 30.49
CA ASP A 526 -1.61 -23.50 31.78
C ASP A 526 -0.13 -23.81 32.05
N LEU A 527 0.74 -22.88 31.66
CA LEU A 527 2.19 -23.04 31.68
C LEU A 527 2.84 -22.07 32.65
N THR A 528 3.98 -22.47 33.19
CA THR A 528 4.93 -21.60 33.87
C THR A 528 6.20 -21.57 33.05
N LEU A 529 6.58 -20.37 32.59
CA LEU A 529 7.78 -20.14 31.80
C LEU A 529 8.67 -19.13 32.52
N ARG A 530 9.90 -19.56 32.87
CA ARG A 530 10.85 -18.71 33.64
C ARG A 530 10.23 -18.10 34.91
N GLY A 531 9.29 -18.80 35.54
CA GLY A 531 8.57 -18.35 36.73
C GLY A 531 7.32 -17.49 36.47
N ASN A 532 7.02 -17.14 35.21
CA ASN A 532 5.80 -16.41 34.85
C ASN A 532 4.69 -17.39 34.48
N ALA A 533 3.51 -17.24 35.08
CA ALA A 533 2.32 -18.00 34.72
C ALA A 533 1.74 -17.49 33.40
N LEU A 534 1.50 -18.40 32.47
CA LEU A 534 0.93 -18.18 31.15
C LEU A 534 -0.32 -19.04 31.03
N ARG A 535 -1.48 -18.40 30.87
CA ARG A 535 -2.76 -19.10 30.74
C ARG A 535 -3.50 -18.63 29.50
N MET A 536 -3.90 -19.56 28.64
CA MET A 536 -4.67 -19.29 27.42
C MET A 536 -5.69 -20.40 27.17
N ARG A 537 -6.85 -20.08 26.59
CA ARG A 537 -7.82 -21.06 26.09
C ARG A 537 -7.77 -21.11 24.57
N MET A 538 -7.82 -22.32 24.02
CA MET A 538 -7.85 -22.61 22.59
C MET A 538 -8.95 -23.63 22.31
N PRO A 539 -9.91 -23.35 21.42
CA PRO A 539 -10.86 -24.39 21.02
C PRO A 539 -10.19 -25.36 20.06
N ILE A 540 -10.41 -26.66 20.28
CA ILE A 540 -9.87 -27.75 19.47
C ILE A 540 -11.03 -28.57 18.93
N ARG A 541 -11.00 -28.84 17.63
CA ARG A 541 -12.02 -29.65 16.95
C ARG A 541 -11.77 -31.12 17.14
N LYS A 542 -12.82 -31.93 17.03
CA LYS A 542 -12.70 -33.39 17.14
C LYS A 542 -11.68 -34.03 16.17
N GLU A 543 -11.46 -33.40 15.01
CA GLU A 543 -10.47 -33.87 14.02
C GLU A 543 -9.01 -33.47 14.33
N GLY A 544 -8.77 -32.81 15.48
CA GLY A 544 -7.46 -32.33 15.90
C GLY A 544 -7.03 -31.03 15.24
N THR A 545 -5.86 -30.52 15.64
CA THR A 545 -5.35 -29.21 15.19
C THR A 545 -4.98 -29.21 13.71
N ARG A 546 -4.51 -30.34 13.18
CA ARG A 546 -4.15 -30.46 11.76
C ARG A 546 -5.35 -30.24 10.84
N ALA A 547 -6.56 -30.65 11.22
CA ALA A 547 -7.77 -30.45 10.42
C ALA A 547 -8.22 -28.97 10.40
N MET A 548 -7.92 -28.21 11.44
CA MET A 548 -8.23 -26.78 11.51
C MET A 548 -7.44 -25.95 10.51
N MET A 549 -6.23 -26.37 10.15
CA MET A 549 -5.40 -25.67 9.15
C MET A 549 -5.99 -25.68 7.73
N TRP A 550 -6.98 -26.53 7.45
CA TRP A 550 -7.53 -26.71 6.09
C TRP A 550 -8.93 -26.11 5.89
N SER A 551 -9.57 -25.55 6.92
CA SER A 551 -10.94 -25.00 6.78
C SER A 551 -11.04 -23.55 7.25
N SER A 552 -11.24 -22.64 6.29
CA SER A 552 -11.55 -21.21 6.53
C SER A 552 -12.82 -21.00 7.38
N HIS A 553 -13.69 -22.01 7.46
CA HIS A 553 -14.91 -22.00 8.28
C HIS A 553 -14.65 -22.25 9.77
N ALA A 554 -13.53 -22.88 10.14
CA ALA A 554 -13.19 -23.19 11.53
C ALA A 554 -12.73 -21.96 12.32
N LEU A 555 -11.95 -21.08 11.66
CA LEU A 555 -11.46 -19.83 12.26
C LEU A 555 -12.61 -18.86 12.61
N THR A 556 -13.69 -18.85 11.81
CA THR A 556 -14.87 -17.99 12.05
C THR A 556 -15.71 -18.45 13.26
N VAL A 557 -15.74 -19.75 13.56
CA VAL A 557 -16.45 -20.29 14.75
C VAL A 557 -15.63 -20.09 16.02
N LEU A 558 -14.30 -20.25 15.94
CA LEU A 558 -13.36 -19.96 17.03
C LEU A 558 -13.49 -18.51 17.54
N ALA A 559 -13.60 -17.55 16.61
CA ALA A 559 -13.75 -16.13 16.93
C ALA A 559 -15.14 -15.77 17.50
N ARG A 560 -16.15 -16.62 17.30
CA ARG A 560 -17.49 -16.47 17.90
C ARG A 560 -17.56 -17.05 19.32
N GLN A 561 -16.88 -18.15 19.60
CA GLN A 561 -16.89 -18.78 20.93
C GLN A 561 -16.00 -18.06 21.95
N LEU A 562 -14.97 -17.33 21.51
CA LEU A 562 -14.17 -16.46 22.41
C LEU A 562 -14.85 -15.11 22.75
N LYS A 563 -16.10 -14.89 22.28
CA LYS A 563 -16.90 -13.67 22.50
C LYS A 563 -17.95 -13.82 23.61
N ASP A 564 -18.28 -15.06 23.96
CA ASP A 564 -19.13 -15.43 25.09
C ASP A 564 -18.22 -15.90 26.24
#